data_AF-A0A158EAF8-F1
#
_entry.id   AF-A0A158EAF8-F1
#
_cell.length_a   1.000
_cell.length_b   1.000
_cell.length_c   1.000
_cell.angle_alpha   90.00
_cell.angle_beta   90.00
_cell.angle_gamma   90.00
#
_symmetry.space_group_name_H-M   'P 1'
#
loop_
_entity.id
_entity.type
_entity.pdbx_description
1 polymer ?
#
loop_
_entity_poly.entity_id
_entity_poly.type
_entity_poly.pdbx_seq_one_letter_code
_entity_poly.pdbx_strand_id
1 'polypeptide(L)'
;MTRKALSIAIISVSFLAAGCAGIGPGRLKADQVDYARALGDAKKREILAAIVGLRFADAPSFLTVSSIIAAYTFDATGGAILNAGSGAQPNYAQATGSVSYSNHPTFTFTPTTGDAYASAYIRPLSPTLVMPLAESGIPIDLLLRITAQSISGLQNGTALGGPNAAGSSEFFLLLRVLRRLQLAGELNIESRNTDDDKGDKGDGKRQGNKGNNADKGGVFITLGATRSGASKEVADDLALVRKLLHLSPKMKTYEIVYGQAADHDRIPMVTRSVLGILTDLGAQISVPSDQVGNGATKPTIGLIGGETRPTIIVKTGEKPPQDAYVSVLYDKSSYWIDRGDFDSKYAFTVVQNLMALAEVTDTTKSPIVTIPAN
;
A
#
# COMPACT_ATOMS: atom_id res chain seq x y z
N MET A 1 68.95 11.57 -9.89
CA MET A 1 67.58 11.22 -10.30
C MET A 1 66.75 12.50 -10.32
N THR A 2 66.06 12.70 -11.43
CA THR A 2 65.66 13.99 -12.01
C THR A 2 64.42 14.58 -11.35
N ARG A 3 64.37 15.91 -11.20
CA ARG A 3 63.18 16.68 -10.74
C ARG A 3 61.87 16.27 -11.44
N LYS A 4 61.95 15.76 -12.69
CA LYS A 4 60.82 15.20 -13.45
C LYS A 4 60.20 13.95 -12.80
N ALA A 5 60.99 13.06 -12.20
CA ALA A 5 60.49 11.87 -11.51
C ALA A 5 59.75 12.23 -10.21
N LEU A 6 60.23 13.27 -9.51
CA LEU A 6 59.57 13.81 -8.31
C LEU A 6 58.21 14.44 -8.66
N SER A 7 58.13 15.19 -9.77
CA SER A 7 56.88 15.79 -10.23
C SER A 7 55.82 14.76 -10.63
N ILE A 8 56.20 13.65 -11.27
CA ILE A 8 55.26 12.58 -11.66
C ILE A 8 54.76 11.83 -10.42
N ALA A 9 55.62 11.57 -9.43
CA ALA A 9 55.23 10.93 -8.18
C ALA A 9 54.23 11.77 -7.38
N ILE A 10 54.41 13.10 -7.33
CA ILE A 10 53.50 14.02 -6.65
C ILE A 10 52.12 14.05 -7.34
N ILE A 11 52.08 14.06 -8.68
CA ILE A 11 50.81 14.05 -9.45
C ILE A 11 50.04 12.73 -9.24
N SER A 12 50.71 11.58 -9.22
CA SER A 12 50.05 10.29 -8.94
C SER A 12 49.50 10.20 -7.51
N VAL A 13 50.23 10.72 -6.52
CA VAL A 13 49.75 10.74 -5.12
C VAL A 13 48.56 11.68 -4.96
N SER A 14 48.53 12.82 -5.66
CA SER A 14 47.37 13.72 -5.65
C SER A 14 46.11 13.12 -6.31
N PHE A 15 46.26 12.30 -7.36
CA PHE A 15 45.13 11.59 -7.97
C PHE A 15 44.58 10.47 -7.08
N LEU A 16 45.43 9.78 -6.32
CA LEU A 16 45.03 8.72 -5.38
C LEU A 16 44.32 9.30 -4.14
N ALA A 17 44.72 10.47 -3.66
CA ALA A 17 44.08 11.12 -2.51
C ALA A 17 42.69 11.70 -2.82
N ALA A 18 42.42 12.09 -4.08
CA ALA A 18 41.13 12.64 -4.48
C ALA A 18 40.01 11.56 -4.62
N GLY A 19 40.37 10.28 -4.77
CA GLY A 19 39.42 9.18 -4.95
C GLY A 19 38.69 8.75 -3.66
N CYS A 20 39.27 8.98 -2.49
CA CYS A 20 38.70 8.55 -1.21
C CYS A 20 37.64 9.52 -0.63
N ALA A 21 37.50 10.73 -1.20
CA ALA A 21 36.57 11.75 -0.71
C ALA A 21 35.09 11.48 -1.08
N GLY A 22 34.82 10.50 -1.97
CA GLY A 22 33.47 10.17 -2.45
C GLY A 22 32.78 9.00 -1.73
N ILE A 23 33.47 8.32 -0.82
CA ILE A 23 32.96 7.16 -0.07
C ILE A 23 32.52 7.68 1.30
N GLY A 24 31.28 8.16 1.38
CA GLY A 24 30.73 8.82 2.56
C GLY A 24 29.18 8.95 2.53
N PRO A 25 28.59 9.81 3.38
CA PRO A 25 27.13 9.92 3.61
C PRO A 25 26.27 10.18 2.35
N GLY A 26 26.88 10.67 1.26
CA GLY A 26 26.20 10.84 -0.02
C GLY A 26 25.75 9.52 -0.67
N ARG A 27 26.50 8.42 -0.46
CA ARG A 27 26.12 7.08 -0.96
C ARG A 27 24.97 6.47 -0.17
N LEU A 28 24.91 6.71 1.14
CA LEU A 28 23.77 6.30 1.98
C LEU A 28 22.45 6.89 1.49
N LYS A 29 22.44 8.16 1.07
CA LYS A 29 21.24 8.82 0.53
C LYS A 29 20.79 8.24 -0.82
N ALA A 30 21.75 7.90 -1.69
CA ALA A 30 21.46 7.25 -2.97
C ALA A 30 20.89 5.84 -2.74
N ASP A 31 21.55 5.05 -1.89
CA ASP A 31 21.14 3.67 -1.59
C ASP A 31 19.79 3.62 -0.88
N GLN A 32 19.47 4.59 0.00
CA GLN A 32 18.15 4.69 0.64
C GLN A 32 17.02 4.77 -0.38
N VAL A 33 17.18 5.55 -1.46
CA VAL A 33 16.18 5.68 -2.52
C VAL A 33 16.04 4.37 -3.29
N ASP A 34 17.16 3.71 -3.60
CA ASP A 34 17.15 2.43 -4.32
C ASP A 34 16.54 1.30 -3.48
N TYR A 35 16.82 1.25 -2.18
CA TYR A 35 16.18 0.34 -1.24
C TYR A 35 14.67 0.59 -1.12
N ALA A 36 14.26 1.85 -0.97
CA ALA A 36 12.84 2.19 -0.89
C ALA A 36 12.10 1.78 -2.18
N ARG A 37 12.73 1.96 -3.35
CA ARG A 37 12.18 1.53 -4.64
C ARG A 37 12.09 0.01 -4.76
N ALA A 38 13.16 -0.70 -4.41
CA ALA A 38 13.20 -2.17 -4.42
C ALA A 38 12.16 -2.79 -3.46
N LEU A 39 12.00 -2.20 -2.27
CA LEU A 39 10.99 -2.62 -1.30
C LEU A 39 9.56 -2.38 -1.84
N GLY A 40 9.32 -1.21 -2.44
CA GLY A 40 8.05 -0.92 -3.10
C GLY A 40 7.74 -1.91 -4.22
N ASP A 41 8.71 -2.23 -5.07
CA ASP A 41 8.53 -3.19 -6.17
C ASP A 41 8.35 -4.63 -5.67
N ALA A 42 8.98 -5.01 -4.56
CA ALA A 42 8.72 -6.27 -3.87
C ALA A 42 7.29 -6.32 -3.33
N LYS A 43 6.82 -5.26 -2.66
CA LYS A 43 5.45 -5.18 -2.12
C LYS A 43 4.39 -5.23 -3.23
N LYS A 44 4.61 -4.57 -4.36
CA LYS A 44 3.72 -4.69 -5.53
C LYS A 44 3.61 -6.13 -6.01
N ARG A 45 4.74 -6.84 -6.13
CA ARG A 45 4.74 -8.25 -6.55
C ARG A 45 4.05 -9.15 -5.54
N GLU A 46 4.29 -8.94 -4.23
CA GLU A 46 3.60 -9.67 -3.16
C GLU A 46 2.08 -9.50 -3.24
N ILE A 47 1.60 -8.26 -3.38
CA ILE A 47 0.17 -7.96 -3.47
C ILE A 47 -0.44 -8.59 -4.74
N LEU A 48 0.22 -8.44 -5.90
CA LEU A 48 -0.29 -9.05 -7.13
C LEU A 48 -0.31 -10.58 -7.03
N ALA A 49 0.72 -11.19 -6.44
CA ALA A 49 0.77 -12.63 -6.21
C ALA A 49 -0.36 -13.08 -5.27
N ALA A 50 -0.67 -12.32 -4.23
CA ALA A 50 -1.79 -12.61 -3.34
C ALA A 50 -3.15 -12.51 -4.05
N ILE A 51 -3.36 -11.47 -4.87
CA ILE A 51 -4.59 -11.32 -5.68
C ILE A 51 -4.76 -12.51 -6.63
N VAL A 52 -3.70 -12.88 -7.35
CA VAL A 52 -3.73 -14.01 -8.29
C VAL A 52 -3.88 -15.34 -7.55
N GLY A 53 -3.18 -15.56 -6.44
CA GLY A 53 -3.32 -16.77 -5.63
C GLY A 53 -4.75 -16.94 -5.11
N LEU A 54 -5.35 -15.88 -4.55
CA LEU A 54 -6.73 -15.92 -4.08
C LEU A 54 -7.74 -16.16 -5.21
N ARG A 55 -7.43 -15.72 -6.43
CA ARG A 55 -8.23 -16.05 -7.62
C ARG A 55 -8.27 -17.57 -7.85
N PHE A 56 -7.26 -18.33 -7.49
CA PHE A 56 -7.21 -19.79 -7.58
C PHE A 56 -7.34 -20.50 -6.22
N ALA A 57 -7.90 -19.81 -5.22
CA ALA A 57 -8.13 -20.32 -3.86
C ALA A 57 -6.86 -20.71 -3.07
N ASP A 58 -5.71 -20.13 -3.41
CA ASP A 58 -4.49 -20.26 -2.61
C ASP A 58 -4.50 -19.31 -1.41
N ALA A 59 -3.90 -19.75 -0.31
CA ALA A 59 -3.71 -18.94 0.88
C ALA A 59 -2.51 -17.98 0.71
N PRO A 60 -2.71 -16.65 0.84
CA PRO A 60 -1.61 -15.70 0.75
C PRO A 60 -0.74 -15.77 2.01
N SER A 61 0.54 -15.43 1.85
CA SER A 61 1.46 -15.18 2.96
C SER A 61 2.06 -13.79 2.80
N PHE A 62 2.20 -13.06 3.91
CA PHE A 62 2.74 -11.70 3.90
C PHE A 62 4.00 -11.60 4.74
N LEU A 63 5.04 -10.99 4.18
CA LEU A 63 6.33 -10.76 4.80
C LEU A 63 6.53 -9.26 5.01
N THR A 64 6.82 -8.88 6.25
CA THR A 64 7.20 -7.49 6.59
C THR A 64 8.71 -7.40 6.75
N VAL A 65 9.30 -6.29 6.27
CA VAL A 65 10.72 -5.99 6.52
C VAL A 65 10.82 -5.29 7.87
N SER A 66 11.43 -5.96 8.84
CA SER A 66 11.57 -5.43 10.20
C SER A 66 12.79 -4.53 10.38
N SER A 67 13.90 -4.83 9.71
CA SER A 67 15.11 -4.00 9.77
C SER A 67 15.99 -4.14 8.53
N ILE A 68 16.71 -3.07 8.21
CA ILE A 68 17.75 -3.00 7.18
C ILE A 68 19.03 -2.57 7.86
N ILE A 69 20.05 -3.44 7.88
CA ILE A 69 21.38 -3.13 8.43
C ILE A 69 22.37 -3.11 7.27
N ALA A 70 22.91 -1.94 6.95
CA ALA A 70 23.94 -1.82 5.92
C ALA A 70 25.34 -1.92 6.56
N ALA A 71 26.14 -2.91 6.13
CA ALA A 71 27.52 -3.06 6.54
C ALA A 71 28.45 -2.76 5.36
N TYR A 72 29.28 -1.72 5.53
CA TYR A 72 30.28 -1.30 4.54
C TYR A 72 31.67 -1.65 5.08
N THR A 73 32.41 -2.48 4.35
CA THR A 73 33.84 -2.69 4.61
C THR A 73 34.65 -2.06 3.49
N PHE A 74 35.62 -1.24 3.89
CA PHE A 74 36.59 -0.65 2.98
C PHE A 74 37.97 -1.00 3.51
N ASP A 75 38.68 -1.86 2.78
CA ASP A 75 40.02 -2.30 3.12
C ASP A 75 40.98 -1.77 2.05
N ALA A 76 41.88 -0.89 2.47
CA ALA A 76 43.01 -0.45 1.66
C ALA A 76 44.29 -0.94 2.34
N THR A 77 44.94 -1.94 1.75
CA THR A 77 46.23 -2.42 2.24
C THR A 77 47.35 -2.00 1.32
N GLY A 78 48.36 -1.35 1.89
CA GLY A 78 49.57 -0.90 1.20
C GLY A 78 50.79 -1.41 1.94
N GLY A 79 51.68 -2.11 1.24
CA GLY A 79 52.90 -2.67 1.82
C GLY A 79 54.09 -2.42 0.91
N ALA A 80 55.24 -2.09 1.51
CA ALA A 80 56.52 -2.02 0.82
C ALA A 80 57.42 -3.13 1.37
N ILE A 81 57.75 -4.10 0.53
CA ILE A 81 58.72 -5.15 0.85
C ILE A 81 60.06 -4.68 0.32
N LEU A 82 61.00 -4.44 1.25
CA LEU A 82 62.39 -4.15 0.94
C LEU A 82 63.21 -5.40 1.28
N ASN A 83 63.78 -6.03 0.26
CA ASN A 83 64.65 -7.18 0.45
C ASN A 83 66.11 -6.76 0.18
N ALA A 84 66.93 -6.80 1.24
CA ALA A 84 68.38 -6.72 1.14
C ALA A 84 68.93 -8.14 0.93
N GLY A 85 69.17 -8.51 -0.33
CA GLY A 85 69.70 -9.82 -0.67
C GLY A 85 71.14 -9.98 -0.20
N SER A 86 71.53 -11.18 0.23
CA SER A 86 72.92 -11.55 0.46
C SER A 86 73.32 -12.73 -0.45
N GLY A 87 74.52 -12.66 -1.04
CA GLY A 87 74.99 -13.64 -2.02
C GLY A 87 74.45 -13.42 -3.44
N ALA A 88 73.98 -14.50 -4.10
CA ALA A 88 73.55 -14.48 -5.50
C ALA A 88 72.12 -13.94 -5.75
N GLN A 89 71.40 -13.47 -4.72
CA GLN A 89 70.06 -12.90 -4.86
C GLN A 89 70.12 -11.36 -5.00
N PRO A 90 69.47 -10.77 -6.03
CA PRO A 90 69.46 -9.33 -6.23
C PRO A 90 68.54 -8.60 -5.24
N ASN A 91 68.92 -7.37 -4.89
CA ASN A 91 68.05 -6.47 -4.11
C ASN A 91 66.80 -6.14 -4.92
N TYR A 92 65.64 -6.27 -4.29
CA TYR A 92 64.38 -5.83 -4.89
C TYR A 92 63.53 -5.08 -3.89
N ALA A 93 62.79 -4.12 -4.42
CA ALA A 93 61.75 -3.38 -3.72
C ALA A 93 60.43 -3.68 -4.43
N GLN A 94 59.46 -4.20 -3.69
CA GLN A 94 58.13 -4.48 -4.21
C GLN A 94 57.11 -3.67 -3.42
N ALA A 95 56.33 -2.85 -4.12
CA ALA A 95 55.19 -2.16 -3.55
C ALA A 95 53.93 -2.95 -3.95
N THR A 96 53.15 -3.37 -2.97
CA THR A 96 51.84 -3.98 -3.18
C THR A 96 50.77 -3.03 -2.66
N GLY A 97 49.72 -2.85 -3.45
CA GLY A 97 48.53 -2.12 -3.06
C GLY A 97 47.31 -2.95 -3.46
N SER A 98 46.42 -3.19 -2.52
CA SER A 98 45.09 -3.74 -2.82
C SER A 98 44.02 -2.83 -2.23
N VAL A 99 42.93 -2.69 -2.96
CA VAL A 99 41.73 -1.98 -2.53
C VAL A 99 40.59 -2.97 -2.69
N SER A 100 39.95 -3.33 -1.57
CA SER A 100 38.72 -4.12 -1.59
C SER A 100 37.59 -3.34 -0.95
N TYR A 101 36.47 -3.28 -1.67
CA TYR A 101 35.22 -2.68 -1.23
C TYR A 101 34.18 -3.79 -1.18
N SER A 102 33.51 -3.95 -0.04
CA SER A 102 32.34 -4.83 0.06
C SER A 102 31.18 -4.14 0.77
N ASN A 103 29.98 -4.42 0.30
CA ASN A 103 28.72 -3.98 0.90
C ASN A 103 27.80 -5.19 1.04
N HIS A 104 27.48 -5.56 2.28
CA HIS A 104 26.60 -6.68 2.59
C HIS A 104 25.44 -6.19 3.47
N PRO A 105 24.35 -5.66 2.88
CA PRO A 105 23.16 -5.32 3.65
C PRO A 105 22.45 -6.60 4.13
N THR A 106 22.11 -6.62 5.41
CA THR A 106 21.30 -7.69 6.02
C THR A 106 19.86 -7.22 6.15
N PHE A 107 18.93 -7.91 5.48
CA PHE A 107 17.49 -7.70 5.59
C PHE A 107 16.89 -8.71 6.57
N THR A 108 16.21 -8.23 7.60
CA THR A 108 15.47 -9.11 8.53
C THR A 108 13.99 -9.14 8.14
N PHE A 109 13.51 -10.30 7.69
CA PHE A 109 12.11 -10.52 7.38
C PHE A 109 11.39 -11.15 8.58
N THR A 110 10.24 -10.59 8.93
CA THR A 110 9.36 -11.15 9.95
C THR A 110 8.05 -11.59 9.30
N PRO A 111 7.76 -12.90 9.25
CA PRO A 111 6.47 -13.38 8.78
C PRO A 111 5.33 -12.80 9.61
N THR A 112 4.28 -12.33 8.95
CA THR A 112 3.08 -11.88 9.66
C THR A 112 2.24 -13.10 9.99
N THR A 113 2.23 -13.52 11.25
CA THR A 113 1.53 -14.74 11.72
C THR A 113 0.69 -14.46 12.96
N GLY A 114 -0.19 -15.41 13.31
CA GLY A 114 -1.01 -15.34 14.52
C GLY A 114 -1.90 -14.11 14.58
N ASP A 115 -1.90 -13.43 15.73
CA ASP A 115 -2.78 -12.30 16.02
C ASP A 115 -2.54 -11.08 15.11
N ALA A 116 -1.29 -10.84 14.70
CA ALA A 116 -0.96 -9.75 13.78
C ALA A 116 -1.60 -9.98 12.41
N TYR A 117 -1.58 -11.23 11.92
CA TYR A 117 -2.24 -11.59 10.67
C TYR A 117 -3.77 -11.50 10.79
N ALA A 118 -4.34 -12.03 11.88
CA ALA A 118 -5.78 -11.96 12.11
C ALA A 118 -6.30 -10.51 12.21
N SER A 119 -5.56 -9.66 12.91
CA SER A 119 -5.94 -8.26 13.11
C SER A 119 -5.80 -7.41 11.85
N ALA A 120 -4.69 -7.56 11.11
CA ALA A 120 -4.43 -6.74 9.92
C ALA A 120 -5.16 -7.24 8.66
N TYR A 121 -5.29 -8.56 8.49
CA TYR A 121 -5.73 -9.13 7.20
C TYR A 121 -7.12 -9.78 7.22
N ILE A 122 -7.56 -10.29 8.37
CA ILE A 122 -8.84 -11.00 8.50
C ILE A 122 -9.95 -10.09 9.04
N ARG A 123 -9.65 -9.23 10.02
CA ARG A 123 -10.63 -8.30 10.58
C ARG A 123 -11.08 -7.28 9.51
N PRO A 124 -12.39 -6.99 9.38
CA PRO A 124 -12.88 -5.90 8.55
C PRO A 124 -12.25 -4.56 8.92
N LEU A 125 -11.92 -3.74 7.92
CA LEU A 125 -11.35 -2.41 8.14
C LEU A 125 -12.42 -1.49 8.73
N SER A 126 -12.20 -0.87 9.88
CA SER A 126 -13.21 0.04 10.44
C SER A 126 -13.54 1.20 9.46
N PRO A 127 -14.82 1.61 9.30
CA PRO A 127 -15.18 2.84 8.59
C PRO A 127 -14.36 4.06 9.02
N THR A 128 -13.95 4.10 10.29
CA THR A 128 -13.12 5.16 10.89
C THR A 128 -11.71 5.23 10.32
N LEU A 129 -11.17 4.12 9.82
CA LEU A 129 -9.87 4.06 9.15
C LEU A 129 -9.97 4.38 7.66
N VAL A 130 -11.08 4.01 7.04
CA VAL A 130 -11.25 4.07 5.58
C VAL A 130 -11.70 5.47 5.14
N MET A 131 -12.77 5.98 5.74
CA MET A 131 -13.47 7.16 5.23
C MET A 131 -12.64 8.46 5.25
N PRO A 132 -11.73 8.70 6.21
CA PRO A 132 -10.81 9.84 6.14
C PRO A 132 -9.93 9.86 4.89
N LEU A 133 -9.72 8.72 4.23
CA LEU A 133 -8.98 8.68 2.96
C LEU A 133 -9.74 9.37 1.82
N ALA A 134 -11.06 9.40 1.85
CA ALA A 134 -11.83 10.16 0.87
C ALA A 134 -11.76 11.68 1.12
N GLU A 135 -11.51 12.11 2.36
CA GLU A 135 -11.20 13.51 2.70
C GLU A 135 -9.81 13.91 2.19
N SER A 136 -8.82 13.01 2.24
CA SER A 136 -7.46 13.26 1.73
C SER A 136 -7.33 13.24 0.20
N GLY A 137 -8.44 13.20 -0.53
CA GLY A 137 -8.50 13.34 -1.98
C GLY A 137 -8.60 12.02 -2.76
N ILE A 138 -8.73 10.87 -2.09
CA ILE A 138 -9.04 9.61 -2.79
C ILE A 138 -10.49 9.68 -3.32
N PRO A 139 -10.74 9.31 -4.59
CA PRO A 139 -12.09 9.21 -5.13
C PRO A 139 -12.97 8.28 -4.29
N ILE A 140 -14.11 8.80 -3.83
CA ILE A 140 -14.99 8.04 -2.93
C ILE A 140 -15.58 6.80 -3.60
N ASP A 141 -15.87 6.86 -4.89
CA ASP A 141 -16.31 5.73 -5.69
C ASP A 141 -15.27 4.62 -5.71
N LEU A 142 -14.00 4.93 -5.97
CA LEU A 142 -12.93 3.95 -5.96
C LEU A 142 -12.72 3.35 -4.56
N LEU A 143 -12.68 4.21 -3.54
CA LEU A 143 -12.47 3.80 -2.16
C LEU A 143 -13.57 2.84 -1.69
N LEU A 144 -14.85 3.21 -1.86
CA LEU A 144 -15.98 2.39 -1.45
C LEU A 144 -16.13 1.14 -2.32
N ARG A 145 -15.81 1.21 -3.62
CA ARG A 145 -15.80 0.02 -4.49
C ARG A 145 -14.83 -1.04 -3.97
N ILE A 146 -13.64 -0.63 -3.51
CA ILE A 146 -12.63 -1.52 -2.92
C ILE A 146 -13.07 -1.98 -1.52
N THR A 147 -13.45 -1.06 -0.65
CA THR A 147 -13.55 -1.31 0.80
C THR A 147 -14.94 -1.67 1.30
N ALA A 148 -16.03 -1.15 0.72
CA ALA A 148 -17.37 -1.41 1.22
C ALA A 148 -17.92 -2.72 0.64
N GLN A 149 -18.25 -3.68 1.51
CA GLN A 149 -19.01 -4.86 1.16
C GLN A 149 -20.49 -4.51 0.95
N SER A 150 -21.04 -3.66 1.81
CA SER A 150 -22.40 -3.16 1.66
C SER A 150 -22.59 -1.80 2.33
N ILE A 151 -23.54 -1.01 1.82
CA ILE A 151 -23.93 0.28 2.39
C ILE A 151 -25.46 0.33 2.44
N SER A 152 -26.03 0.46 3.64
CA SER A 152 -27.49 0.57 3.86
C SER A 152 -28.30 -0.54 3.17
N GLY A 153 -27.75 -1.76 3.14
CA GLY A 153 -28.36 -2.93 2.48
C GLY A 153 -28.01 -3.10 1.00
N LEU A 154 -27.44 -2.09 0.33
CA LEU A 154 -26.95 -2.21 -1.04
C LEU A 154 -25.64 -3.01 -1.06
N GLN A 155 -25.62 -4.11 -1.81
CA GLN A 155 -24.50 -5.05 -1.85
C GLN A 155 -23.52 -4.69 -2.96
N ASN A 156 -22.23 -4.70 -2.63
CA ASN A 156 -21.17 -4.66 -3.62
C ASN A 156 -20.91 -6.08 -4.17
N GLY A 157 -20.10 -6.18 -5.22
CA GLY A 157 -19.62 -7.46 -5.76
C GLY A 157 -18.94 -8.32 -4.69
N THR A 158 -19.03 -9.63 -4.82
CA THR A 158 -18.35 -10.56 -3.93
C THR A 158 -18.01 -11.85 -4.64
N ALA A 159 -16.73 -12.25 -4.58
CA ALA A 159 -16.17 -13.47 -5.16
C ALA A 159 -16.99 -14.74 -4.87
N LEU A 160 -17.62 -14.82 -3.70
CA LEU A 160 -18.33 -16.00 -3.22
C LEU A 160 -19.86 -15.80 -3.14
N GLY A 161 -20.40 -14.76 -3.79
CA GLY A 161 -21.83 -14.42 -3.75
C GLY A 161 -22.76 -15.32 -4.57
N GLY A 162 -22.24 -16.35 -5.25
CA GLY A 162 -23.03 -17.22 -6.10
C GLY A 162 -23.73 -16.45 -7.23
N PRO A 163 -25.04 -16.66 -7.47
CA PRO A 163 -25.80 -15.93 -8.51
C PRO A 163 -25.77 -14.40 -8.35
N ASN A 164 -25.57 -13.90 -7.11
CA ASN A 164 -25.53 -12.48 -6.78
C ASN A 164 -24.10 -11.94 -6.65
N ALA A 165 -23.09 -12.66 -7.16
CA ALA A 165 -21.68 -12.27 -7.05
C ALA A 165 -21.37 -10.89 -7.64
N ALA A 166 -22.16 -10.40 -8.59
CA ALA A 166 -21.98 -9.07 -9.18
C ALA A 166 -22.45 -7.90 -8.27
N GLY A 167 -23.20 -8.18 -7.20
CA GLY A 167 -23.77 -7.15 -6.32
C GLY A 167 -25.08 -6.55 -6.84
N SER A 168 -25.48 -5.38 -6.32
CA SER A 168 -26.64 -4.63 -6.78
C SER A 168 -26.26 -3.49 -7.73
N SER A 169 -27.10 -3.24 -8.74
CA SER A 169 -26.87 -2.15 -9.70
C SER A 169 -26.92 -0.76 -9.06
N GLU A 170 -27.75 -0.64 -8.02
CA GLU A 170 -27.99 0.53 -7.21
C GLU A 170 -26.77 0.92 -6.39
N PHE A 171 -25.95 -0.06 -5.96
CA PHE A 171 -24.70 0.20 -5.27
C PHE A 171 -23.73 1.00 -6.16
N PHE A 172 -23.52 0.57 -7.40
CA PHE A 172 -22.62 1.26 -8.33
C PHE A 172 -23.18 2.62 -8.77
N LEU A 173 -24.51 2.73 -8.88
CA LEU A 173 -25.16 4.01 -9.10
C LEU A 173 -24.88 4.98 -7.94
N LEU A 174 -25.02 4.52 -6.69
CA LEU A 174 -24.69 5.30 -5.50
C LEU A 174 -23.24 5.82 -5.55
N LEU A 175 -22.27 4.95 -5.87
CA LEU A 175 -20.86 5.35 -5.96
C LEU A 175 -20.64 6.48 -6.97
N ARG A 176 -21.24 6.36 -8.16
CA ARG A 176 -21.13 7.37 -9.21
C ARG A 176 -21.72 8.71 -8.79
N VAL A 177 -22.88 8.69 -8.12
CA VAL A 177 -23.52 9.91 -7.62
C VAL A 177 -22.68 10.54 -6.50
N LEU A 178 -22.18 9.75 -5.55
CA LEU A 178 -21.30 10.23 -4.49
C LEU A 178 -20.02 10.87 -5.06
N ARG A 179 -19.45 10.30 -6.13
CA ARG A 179 -18.29 10.89 -6.80
C ARG A 179 -18.61 12.24 -7.46
N ARG A 180 -19.77 12.37 -8.11
CA ARG A 180 -20.21 13.67 -8.66
C ARG A 180 -20.38 14.71 -7.56
N LEU A 181 -21.00 14.35 -6.43
CA LEU A 181 -21.14 15.22 -5.27
C LEU A 181 -19.78 15.59 -4.64
N GLN A 182 -18.83 14.65 -4.57
CA GLN A 182 -17.46 14.91 -4.11
C GLN A 182 -16.76 15.95 -5.01
N LEU A 183 -16.88 15.80 -6.33
CA LEU A 183 -16.29 16.74 -7.29
C LEU A 183 -16.98 18.12 -7.26
N ALA A 184 -18.27 18.16 -6.93
CA ALA A 184 -19.02 19.40 -6.74
C ALA A 184 -18.75 20.08 -5.39
N GLY A 185 -17.98 19.46 -4.48
CA GLY A 185 -17.74 19.97 -3.12
C GLY A 185 -18.94 19.85 -2.18
N GLU A 186 -19.98 19.08 -2.56
CA GLU A 186 -21.21 18.91 -1.79
C GLU A 186 -21.18 17.74 -0.82
N LEU A 187 -20.08 17.01 -0.80
CA LEU A 187 -19.82 15.89 0.08
C LEU A 187 -18.64 16.24 0.99
N ASN A 188 -18.90 16.34 2.29
CA ASN A 188 -17.84 16.42 3.29
C ASN A 188 -17.81 15.17 4.15
N ILE A 189 -16.62 14.71 4.53
CA ILE A 189 -16.42 13.61 5.46
C ILE A 189 -15.63 14.16 6.64
N GLU A 190 -16.15 13.95 7.83
CA GLU A 190 -15.54 14.45 9.06
C GLU A 190 -15.35 13.30 10.04
N SER A 191 -14.18 13.20 10.64
CA SER A 191 -13.95 12.34 11.79
C SER A 191 -14.07 13.17 13.07
N ARG A 192 -14.85 12.68 14.04
CA ARG A 192 -15.00 13.32 15.36
C ARG A 192 -14.52 12.34 16.42
N ASN A 193 -13.49 12.71 17.15
CA ASN A 193 -13.05 11.95 18.32
C ASN A 193 -14.03 12.19 19.47
N THR A 194 -14.47 11.12 20.13
CA THR A 194 -15.39 11.25 21.29
C THR A 194 -14.74 11.88 22.53
N ASP A 195 -13.42 12.09 22.51
CA ASP A 195 -12.70 12.79 23.59
C ASP A 195 -12.86 14.32 23.50
N ASP A 196 -13.21 14.88 22.33
CA ASP A 196 -13.44 16.33 22.16
C ASP A 196 -14.83 16.79 22.67
N ASP A 197 -15.75 15.85 22.91
CA ASP A 197 -17.15 16.14 23.33
C ASP A 197 -17.36 16.04 24.85
N LYS A 198 -16.28 15.83 25.63
CA LYS A 198 -16.30 15.91 27.11
C LYS A 198 -15.64 17.19 27.65
N GLY A 199 -15.78 18.28 26.90
CA GLY A 199 -15.31 19.61 27.27
C GLY A 199 -16.35 20.51 27.93
N ASP A 200 -17.56 20.06 28.25
CA ASP A 200 -18.52 20.85 29.05
C ASP A 200 -19.66 20.00 29.61
N LYS A 201 -19.44 19.35 30.78
CA LYS A 201 -20.44 19.17 31.86
C LYS A 201 -19.85 18.35 33.01
N GLY A 202 -20.08 18.88 34.21
CA GLY A 202 -19.43 18.49 35.45
C GLY A 202 -19.70 17.07 35.97
N ASP A 203 -18.79 16.69 36.86
CA ASP A 203 -18.92 15.79 38.00
C ASP A 203 -19.44 14.36 37.79
N GLY A 204 -18.52 13.40 38.01
CA GLY A 204 -18.89 12.04 38.38
C GLY A 204 -17.82 11.00 38.08
N LYS A 205 -16.98 10.70 39.08
CA LYS A 205 -16.07 9.54 39.09
C LYS A 205 -16.82 8.26 38.66
N ARG A 206 -16.44 7.67 37.53
CA ARG A 206 -16.54 6.22 37.29
C ARG A 206 -15.26 5.71 36.64
N GLN A 207 -14.46 5.08 37.47
CA GLN A 207 -13.26 4.35 37.09
C GLN A 207 -13.68 3.05 36.41
N GLY A 208 -13.63 3.05 35.08
CA GLY A 208 -13.92 1.91 34.21
C GLY A 208 -12.70 1.58 33.36
N ASN A 209 -12.28 0.32 33.47
CA ASN A 209 -11.25 -0.41 32.75
C ASN A 209 -10.69 0.24 31.45
N LYS A 210 -9.36 0.48 31.39
CA LYS A 210 -8.62 0.86 30.18
C LYS A 210 -8.51 -0.36 29.24
N GLY A 211 -9.52 -0.58 28.42
CA GLY A 211 -9.42 -1.37 27.19
C GLY A 211 -8.99 -0.49 26.01
N ASN A 212 -8.23 -1.06 25.07
CA ASN A 212 -7.57 -0.41 23.92
C ASN A 212 -8.34 0.77 23.31
N ASN A 213 -7.70 1.93 23.32
CA ASN A 213 -8.29 3.25 23.11
C ASN A 213 -8.12 3.75 21.65
N ALA A 214 -8.30 2.88 20.65
CA ALA A 214 -8.10 3.21 19.23
C ALA A 214 -9.40 3.35 18.40
N ASP A 215 -10.56 2.92 18.93
CA ASP A 215 -11.82 2.80 18.19
C ASP A 215 -12.90 3.83 18.59
N LYS A 216 -12.53 4.97 19.19
CA LYS A 216 -13.49 5.94 19.76
C LYS A 216 -13.67 7.23 18.94
N GLY A 217 -13.53 7.17 17.63
CA GLY A 217 -13.91 8.26 16.72
C GLY A 217 -15.16 7.88 15.92
N GLY A 218 -16.15 8.76 15.83
CA GLY A 218 -17.28 8.61 14.89
C GLY A 218 -16.92 9.26 13.55
N VAL A 219 -17.37 8.67 12.43
CA VAL A 219 -17.25 9.31 11.11
C VAL A 219 -18.61 9.79 10.67
N PHE A 220 -18.66 11.01 10.12
CA PHE A 220 -19.87 11.64 9.65
C PHE A 220 -19.73 12.04 8.19
N ILE A 221 -20.79 11.85 7.41
CA ILE A 221 -20.92 12.38 6.05
C ILE A 221 -21.90 13.54 6.09
N THR A 222 -21.46 14.71 5.60
CA THR A 222 -22.33 15.86 5.35
C THR A 222 -22.65 15.95 3.86
N LEU A 223 -23.94 15.90 3.52
CA LEU A 223 -24.49 16.05 2.17
C LEU A 223 -25.11 17.44 1.99
N GLY A 224 -24.70 18.15 0.94
CA GLY A 224 -25.11 19.54 0.70
C GLY A 224 -24.30 20.51 1.57
N ALA A 225 -22.98 20.29 1.63
CA ALA A 225 -22.04 21.03 2.45
C ALA A 225 -21.90 22.50 2.04
N THR A 226 -22.16 22.84 0.77
CA THR A 226 -22.12 24.23 0.30
C THR A 226 -23.53 24.84 0.21
N ARG A 227 -23.60 26.17 0.33
CA ARG A 227 -24.84 26.94 0.10
C ARG A 227 -24.92 27.50 -1.33
N SER A 228 -23.96 27.15 -2.19
CA SER A 228 -23.73 27.85 -3.45
C SER A 228 -24.55 27.21 -4.56
N GLY A 229 -25.70 27.81 -4.88
CA GLY A 229 -26.41 27.66 -6.15
C GLY A 229 -26.42 26.26 -6.75
N ALA A 230 -27.03 25.29 -6.04
CA ALA A 230 -27.12 23.91 -6.51
C ALA A 230 -27.73 23.88 -7.92
N SER A 231 -26.96 23.39 -8.90
CA SER A 231 -27.52 23.05 -10.20
C SER A 231 -28.63 22.01 -9.99
N LYS A 232 -29.58 21.95 -10.92
CA LYS A 232 -30.65 20.94 -10.88
C LYS A 232 -30.06 19.53 -10.72
N GLU A 233 -28.95 19.26 -11.39
CA GLU A 233 -28.21 17.99 -11.33
C GLU A 233 -27.71 17.66 -9.92
N VAL A 234 -27.12 18.64 -9.21
CA VAL A 234 -26.66 18.46 -7.82
C VAL A 234 -27.84 18.18 -6.88
N ALA A 235 -28.96 18.88 -7.06
CA ALA A 235 -30.16 18.65 -6.26
C ALA A 235 -30.76 17.25 -6.50
N ASP A 236 -30.83 16.83 -7.77
CA ASP A 236 -31.29 15.49 -8.16
C ASP A 236 -30.36 14.40 -7.59
N ASP A 237 -29.04 14.61 -7.64
CA ASP A 237 -28.04 13.71 -7.07
C ASP A 237 -28.16 13.58 -5.55
N LEU A 238 -28.34 14.69 -4.83
CA LEU A 238 -28.57 14.68 -3.38
C LEU A 238 -29.86 13.93 -3.00
N ALA A 239 -30.94 14.15 -3.77
CA ALA A 239 -32.20 13.44 -3.57
C ALA A 239 -32.05 11.92 -3.84
N LEU A 240 -31.27 11.57 -4.86
CA LEU A 240 -31.02 10.17 -5.24
C LEU A 240 -30.19 9.45 -4.18
N VAL A 241 -29.11 10.05 -3.66
CA VAL A 241 -28.33 9.46 -2.55
C VAL A 241 -29.21 9.22 -1.33
N ARG A 242 -30.02 10.21 -0.93
CA ARG A 242 -30.93 10.08 0.22
C ARG A 242 -31.94 8.96 0.01
N LYS A 243 -32.48 8.82 -1.21
CA LYS A 243 -33.40 7.74 -1.56
C LYS A 243 -32.72 6.36 -1.47
N LEU A 244 -31.55 6.21 -2.08
CA LEU A 244 -30.80 4.94 -2.13
C LEU A 244 -30.34 4.47 -0.75
N LEU A 245 -29.97 5.41 0.12
CA LEU A 245 -29.52 5.13 1.48
C LEU A 245 -30.65 5.17 2.52
N HIS A 246 -31.89 5.42 2.09
CA HIS A 246 -33.07 5.57 2.95
C HIS A 246 -32.93 6.68 4.01
N LEU A 247 -32.20 7.75 3.71
CA LEU A 247 -31.90 8.82 4.67
C LEU A 247 -33.00 9.87 4.77
N SER A 248 -33.23 10.37 5.99
CA SER A 248 -34.18 11.45 6.26
C SER A 248 -33.73 12.76 5.59
N PRO A 249 -34.58 13.45 4.79
CA PRO A 249 -34.20 14.70 4.13
C PRO A 249 -34.01 15.88 5.10
N LYS A 250 -34.41 15.73 6.37
CA LYS A 250 -34.35 16.78 7.40
C LYS A 250 -32.94 17.04 7.93
N MET A 251 -32.04 16.08 7.77
CA MET A 251 -30.66 16.17 8.23
C MET A 251 -29.71 16.41 7.07
N LYS A 252 -28.57 17.03 7.36
CA LYS A 252 -27.48 17.18 6.39
C LYS A 252 -26.30 16.26 6.71
N THR A 253 -26.14 15.91 7.97
CA THR A 253 -25.01 15.14 8.47
C THR A 253 -25.50 13.82 9.03
N TYR A 254 -24.85 12.72 8.64
CA TYR A 254 -25.21 11.36 9.02
C TYR A 254 -23.98 10.63 9.55
N GLU A 255 -24.13 9.93 10.66
CA GLU A 255 -23.07 9.07 11.20
C GLU A 255 -22.94 7.80 10.35
N ILE A 256 -21.72 7.42 10.00
CA ILE A 256 -21.43 6.10 9.41
C ILE A 256 -21.18 5.13 10.55
N VAL A 257 -22.00 4.08 10.59
CA VAL A 257 -21.91 3.05 11.63
C VAL A 257 -21.64 1.70 11.00
N TYR A 258 -20.91 0.84 11.72
CA TYR A 258 -20.76 -0.54 11.28
C TYR A 258 -22.11 -1.27 11.41
N GLY A 259 -22.64 -1.79 10.31
CA GLY A 259 -23.94 -2.47 10.30
C GLY A 259 -24.49 -2.73 8.91
N GLN A 260 -25.49 -3.62 8.82
CA GLN A 260 -26.13 -4.01 7.56
C GLN A 260 -27.53 -3.42 7.37
N ALA A 261 -28.29 -3.24 8.46
CA ALA A 261 -29.69 -2.84 8.40
C ALA A 261 -29.81 -1.33 8.20
N ALA A 262 -30.55 -0.91 7.17
CA ALA A 262 -30.81 0.50 6.86
C ALA A 262 -31.33 1.27 8.09
N ASP A 263 -30.91 2.52 8.21
CA ASP A 263 -31.29 3.45 9.27
C ASP A 263 -31.61 4.80 8.59
N HIS A 264 -32.59 5.53 9.10
CA HIS A 264 -32.99 6.82 8.53
C HIS A 264 -32.04 7.96 8.91
N ASP A 265 -31.34 7.80 10.04
CA ASP A 265 -30.54 8.84 10.66
C ASP A 265 -29.03 8.53 10.62
N ARG A 266 -28.67 7.31 10.24
CA ARG A 266 -27.29 6.83 10.14
C ARG A 266 -27.08 6.07 8.83
N ILE A 267 -25.82 5.91 8.43
CA ILE A 267 -25.40 5.15 7.25
C ILE A 267 -24.72 3.86 7.73
N PRO A 268 -25.45 2.75 7.82
CA PRO A 268 -24.85 1.43 8.07
C PRO A 268 -23.93 1.06 6.92
N MET A 269 -22.70 0.67 7.24
CA MET A 269 -21.72 0.19 6.27
C MET A 269 -21.02 -1.05 6.80
N VAL A 270 -20.92 -2.07 5.96
CA VAL A 270 -20.00 -3.19 6.18
C VAL A 270 -18.82 -3.03 5.26
N THR A 271 -17.64 -3.06 5.85
CA THR A 271 -16.37 -3.00 5.15
C THR A 271 -15.77 -4.39 4.98
N ARG A 272 -14.91 -4.54 3.98
CA ARG A 272 -14.11 -5.74 3.73
C ARG A 272 -12.86 -5.72 4.60
N SER A 273 -12.36 -6.91 4.91
CA SER A 273 -10.99 -7.07 5.37
C SER A 273 -10.02 -6.94 4.20
N VAL A 274 -8.70 -6.83 4.45
CA VAL A 274 -7.70 -6.86 3.38
C VAL A 274 -7.84 -8.15 2.56
N LEU A 275 -8.02 -9.30 3.20
CA LEU A 275 -8.22 -10.56 2.48
C LEU A 275 -9.47 -10.51 1.60
N GLY A 276 -10.56 -9.92 2.09
CA GLY A 276 -11.78 -9.72 1.32
C GLY A 276 -11.58 -8.80 0.12
N ILE A 277 -10.81 -7.72 0.29
CA ILE A 277 -10.42 -6.81 -0.80
C ILE A 277 -9.65 -7.56 -1.89
N LEU A 278 -8.59 -8.26 -1.52
CA LEU A 278 -7.74 -8.98 -2.48
C LEU A 278 -8.51 -10.10 -3.18
N THR A 279 -9.40 -10.78 -2.46
CA THR A 279 -10.26 -11.84 -3.02
C THR A 279 -11.23 -11.28 -4.06
N ASP A 280 -11.88 -10.13 -3.78
CA ASP A 280 -12.81 -9.50 -4.73
C ASP A 280 -12.09 -8.96 -5.97
N LEU A 281 -10.92 -8.34 -5.79
CA LEU A 281 -10.06 -7.92 -6.90
C LEU A 281 -9.62 -9.11 -7.76
N GLY A 282 -9.27 -10.24 -7.12
CA GLY A 282 -8.93 -11.48 -7.80
C GLY A 282 -10.09 -11.97 -8.66
N ALA A 283 -11.30 -11.98 -8.13
CA ALA A 283 -12.51 -12.44 -8.84
C ALA A 283 -12.87 -11.62 -10.09
N GLN A 284 -12.33 -10.41 -10.23
CA GLN A 284 -12.48 -9.57 -11.43
C GLN A 284 -11.43 -9.87 -12.51
N ILE A 285 -10.40 -10.67 -12.21
CA ILE A 285 -9.39 -11.09 -13.19
C ILE A 285 -10.03 -12.01 -14.21
N SER A 286 -9.86 -11.67 -15.49
CA SER A 286 -10.24 -12.52 -16.60
C SER A 286 -9.32 -13.74 -16.65
N VAL A 287 -9.92 -14.92 -16.67
CA VAL A 287 -9.21 -16.20 -16.74
C VAL A 287 -9.65 -16.98 -17.99
N PRO A 288 -8.76 -17.79 -18.57
CA PRO A 288 -9.12 -18.72 -19.64
C PRO A 288 -10.30 -19.63 -19.26
N SER A 289 -11.18 -19.94 -20.24
CA SER A 289 -12.41 -20.71 -20.01
C SER A 289 -12.16 -22.18 -19.62
N ASP A 290 -11.02 -22.75 -20.01
CA ASP A 290 -10.57 -24.08 -19.61
C ASP A 290 -10.30 -24.17 -18.10
N GLN A 291 -9.71 -23.14 -17.49
CA GLN A 291 -9.49 -23.06 -16.04
C GLN A 291 -10.79 -22.95 -15.24
N VAL A 292 -11.84 -22.39 -15.85
CA VAL A 292 -13.18 -22.40 -15.26
C VAL A 292 -13.83 -23.78 -15.43
N GLY A 293 -13.72 -24.36 -16.63
CA GLY A 293 -14.34 -25.65 -16.97
C GLY A 293 -13.76 -26.84 -16.21
N ASN A 294 -12.47 -26.81 -15.86
CA ASN A 294 -11.82 -27.87 -15.08
C ASN A 294 -11.92 -27.68 -13.55
N GLY A 295 -12.55 -26.59 -13.10
CA GLY A 295 -12.76 -26.30 -11.67
C GLY A 295 -11.57 -25.68 -10.95
N ALA A 296 -10.48 -25.31 -11.64
CA ALA A 296 -9.34 -24.60 -11.03
C ALA A 296 -9.76 -23.23 -10.48
N THR A 297 -10.79 -22.61 -11.06
CA THR A 297 -11.36 -21.37 -10.54
C THR A 297 -12.82 -21.14 -10.93
N LYS A 298 -13.46 -20.12 -10.37
CA LYS A 298 -14.85 -19.70 -10.67
C LYS A 298 -14.93 -18.81 -11.93
N PRO A 299 -16.09 -18.63 -12.56
CA PRO A 299 -16.26 -17.61 -13.60
C PRO A 299 -15.90 -16.20 -13.07
N THR A 300 -15.31 -15.37 -13.92
CA THR A 300 -15.03 -13.96 -13.60
C THR A 300 -16.33 -13.21 -13.33
N ILE A 301 -16.35 -12.35 -12.32
CA ILE A 301 -17.54 -11.57 -11.98
C ILE A 301 -17.84 -10.56 -13.09
N GLY A 302 -19.10 -10.56 -13.54
CA GLY A 302 -19.60 -9.58 -14.51
C GLY A 302 -19.73 -8.19 -13.90
N LEU A 303 -19.49 -7.17 -14.72
CA LEU A 303 -19.67 -5.78 -14.33
C LEU A 303 -21.15 -5.37 -14.55
N ILE A 304 -21.75 -4.71 -13.56
CA ILE A 304 -23.15 -4.30 -13.57
C ILE A 304 -23.29 -2.81 -13.17
N GLY A 305 -24.51 -2.26 -13.18
CA GLY A 305 -24.74 -0.87 -12.74
C GLY A 305 -24.09 0.19 -13.64
N GLY A 306 -23.81 -0.17 -14.90
CA GLY A 306 -23.11 0.70 -15.86
C GLY A 306 -21.59 0.71 -15.67
N GLU A 307 -21.04 -0.15 -14.81
CA GLU A 307 -19.60 -0.39 -14.78
C GLU A 307 -19.16 -1.12 -16.04
N THR A 308 -18.16 -0.56 -16.72
CA THR A 308 -17.60 -1.12 -17.97
C THR A 308 -16.16 -1.58 -17.80
N ARG A 309 -15.56 -1.29 -16.64
CA ARG A 309 -14.17 -1.58 -16.33
C ARG A 309 -14.04 -2.22 -14.94
N PRO A 310 -13.19 -3.24 -14.76
CA PRO A 310 -12.78 -3.72 -13.44
C PRO A 310 -12.10 -2.62 -12.62
N THR A 311 -12.01 -2.79 -11.30
CA THR A 311 -11.26 -1.87 -10.43
C THR A 311 -9.78 -1.82 -10.83
N ILE A 312 -9.18 -3.00 -11.04
CA ILE A 312 -7.79 -3.18 -11.49
C ILE A 312 -7.81 -4.16 -12.64
N ILE A 313 -7.30 -3.76 -13.80
CA ILE A 313 -7.12 -4.64 -14.95
C ILE A 313 -5.81 -5.40 -14.76
N VAL A 314 -5.92 -6.70 -14.49
CA VAL A 314 -4.79 -7.62 -14.52
C VAL A 314 -4.88 -8.41 -15.82
N LYS A 315 -3.84 -8.28 -16.66
CA LYS A 315 -3.70 -9.04 -17.89
C LYS A 315 -3.05 -10.39 -17.61
N THR A 316 -3.35 -11.37 -18.46
CA THR A 316 -2.79 -12.73 -18.41
C THR A 316 -2.23 -13.12 -19.78
N GLY A 317 -1.19 -13.92 -19.80
CA GLY A 317 -0.51 -14.39 -21.01
C GLY A 317 0.80 -15.11 -20.69
N GLU A 318 1.52 -15.54 -21.72
CA GLU A 318 2.77 -16.30 -21.53
C GLU A 318 3.90 -15.43 -20.96
N LYS A 319 4.07 -14.22 -21.50
CA LYS A 319 5.14 -13.30 -21.11
C LYS A 319 4.62 -11.86 -20.96
N PRO A 320 4.95 -11.16 -19.86
CA PRO A 320 4.57 -9.77 -19.68
C PRO A 320 5.44 -8.84 -20.56
N PRO A 321 4.96 -7.63 -20.89
CA PRO A 321 5.79 -6.57 -21.45
C PRO A 321 6.99 -6.25 -20.55
N GLN A 322 8.13 -5.86 -21.14
CA GLN A 322 9.33 -5.51 -20.37
C GLN A 322 9.11 -4.32 -19.43
N ASP A 323 8.23 -3.40 -19.79
CA ASP A 323 7.93 -2.19 -19.06
C ASP A 323 6.72 -2.32 -18.13
N ALA A 324 6.14 -3.51 -17.95
CA ALA A 324 4.98 -3.74 -17.10
C ALA A 324 5.12 -3.06 -15.72
N TYR A 325 4.02 -2.52 -15.19
CA TYR A 325 4.04 -1.83 -13.90
C TYR A 325 4.42 -2.79 -12.76
N VAL A 326 3.86 -3.99 -12.81
CA VAL A 326 4.18 -5.14 -11.94
C VAL A 326 3.78 -6.41 -12.67
N SER A 327 4.53 -7.49 -12.48
CA SER A 327 4.20 -8.81 -13.02
C SER A 327 4.55 -9.92 -12.05
N VAL A 328 3.79 -11.01 -12.09
CA VAL A 328 4.04 -12.26 -11.35
C VAL A 328 3.82 -13.46 -12.26
N LEU A 329 4.61 -14.51 -12.06
CA LEU A 329 4.36 -15.81 -12.67
C LEU A 329 3.53 -16.63 -11.68
N TYR A 330 2.43 -17.21 -12.14
CA TYR A 330 1.61 -18.12 -11.36
C TYR A 330 1.33 -19.37 -12.21
N ASP A 331 1.80 -20.52 -11.73
CA ASP A 331 1.90 -21.76 -12.50
C ASP A 331 2.62 -21.52 -13.85
N LYS A 332 1.92 -21.67 -14.99
CA LYS A 332 2.49 -21.49 -16.34
C LYS A 332 2.17 -20.13 -16.97
N SER A 333 1.36 -19.29 -16.31
CA SER A 333 0.88 -18.02 -16.87
C SER A 333 1.46 -16.83 -16.13
N SER A 334 1.81 -15.80 -16.88
CA SER A 334 2.22 -14.51 -16.36
C SER A 334 1.00 -13.61 -16.19
N TYR A 335 0.93 -12.92 -15.05
CA TYR A 335 -0.08 -11.92 -14.73
C TYR A 335 0.57 -10.57 -14.52
N TRP A 336 0.04 -9.50 -15.12
CA TRP A 336 0.65 -8.17 -15.00
C TRP A 336 -0.36 -7.02 -15.07
N ILE A 337 0.06 -5.86 -14.58
CA ILE A 337 -0.63 -4.58 -14.77
C ILE A 337 0.20 -3.78 -15.78
N ASP A 338 -0.45 -3.24 -16.82
CA ASP A 338 0.23 -2.45 -17.83
C ASP A 338 0.78 -1.13 -17.28
N ARG A 339 1.94 -0.71 -17.79
CA ARG A 339 2.56 0.56 -17.42
C ARG A 339 1.71 1.77 -17.77
N GLY A 340 0.98 1.70 -18.89
CA GLY A 340 0.13 2.78 -19.40
C GLY A 340 -1.21 2.92 -18.68
N ASP A 341 -1.62 1.94 -17.88
CA ASP A 341 -2.93 1.93 -17.24
C ASP A 341 -2.89 2.72 -15.91
N PHE A 342 -3.11 4.03 -15.99
CA PHE A 342 -3.08 4.91 -14.81
C PHE A 342 -4.13 4.51 -13.76
N ASP A 343 -5.36 4.23 -14.17
CA ASP A 343 -6.46 3.93 -13.25
C ASP A 343 -6.20 2.64 -12.47
N SER A 344 -5.69 1.58 -13.13
CA SER A 344 -5.28 0.35 -12.44
C SER A 344 -4.13 0.61 -11.47
N LYS A 345 -3.11 1.38 -11.88
CA LYS A 345 -1.98 1.72 -11.00
C LYS A 345 -2.42 2.53 -9.79
N TYR A 346 -3.32 3.49 -9.98
CA TYR A 346 -3.82 4.32 -8.89
C TYR A 346 -4.67 3.49 -7.92
N ALA A 347 -5.61 2.68 -8.43
CA ALA A 347 -6.37 1.73 -7.61
C ALA A 347 -5.46 0.75 -6.84
N PHE A 348 -4.41 0.24 -7.49
CA PHE A 348 -3.42 -0.64 -6.86
C PHE A 348 -2.61 0.09 -5.76
N THR A 349 -2.35 1.39 -5.91
CA THR A 349 -1.74 2.22 -4.85
C THR A 349 -2.71 2.46 -3.69
N VAL A 350 -4.01 2.66 -3.95
CA VAL A 350 -5.02 2.75 -2.88
C VAL A 350 -5.06 1.45 -2.06
N VAL A 351 -4.99 0.29 -2.70
CA VAL A 351 -4.89 -1.02 -2.02
C VAL A 351 -3.64 -1.10 -1.13
N GLN A 352 -2.48 -0.69 -1.64
CA GLN A 352 -1.23 -0.63 -0.83
C GLN A 352 -1.40 0.24 0.41
N ASN A 353 -2.01 1.42 0.28
CA ASN A 353 -2.24 2.33 1.40
C ASN A 353 -3.20 1.73 2.44
N LEU A 354 -4.27 1.08 1.99
CA LEU A 354 -5.23 0.39 2.88
C LEU A 354 -4.56 -0.76 3.64
N MET A 355 -3.69 -1.53 2.98
CA MET A 355 -2.91 -2.59 3.63
C MET A 355 -1.94 -2.02 4.65
N ALA A 356 -1.21 -0.96 4.31
CA ALA A 356 -0.30 -0.30 5.24
C ALA A 356 -1.03 0.23 6.48
N LEU A 357 -2.22 0.82 6.31
CA LEU A 357 -3.06 1.25 7.43
C LEU A 357 -3.52 0.08 8.31
N ALA A 358 -3.85 -1.06 7.71
CA ALA A 358 -4.28 -2.25 8.44
C ALA A 358 -3.14 -2.94 9.21
N GLU A 359 -1.91 -2.87 8.70
CA GLU A 359 -0.70 -3.40 9.35
C GLU A 359 -0.24 -2.56 10.56
N VAL A 360 -0.69 -1.30 10.67
CA VAL A 360 -0.40 -0.44 11.83
C VAL A 360 -1.33 -0.83 12.99
N THR A 361 -1.06 -1.97 13.63
CA THR A 361 -1.80 -2.42 14.82
C THR A 361 -1.10 -2.10 16.13
N ASP A 362 0.19 -1.74 16.11
CA ASP A 362 0.99 -1.43 17.29
C ASP A 362 1.85 -0.17 17.10
N THR A 363 1.53 0.88 17.85
CA THR A 363 2.29 2.16 17.91
C THR A 363 3.59 2.06 18.72
N THR A 364 4.09 0.85 19.02
CA THR A 364 5.18 0.62 19.98
C THR A 364 6.52 0.28 19.34
N LYS A 365 6.62 0.18 18.01
CA LYS A 365 7.93 0.02 17.35
C LYS A 365 8.66 1.37 17.31
N SER A 366 9.42 1.65 18.36
CA SER A 366 10.42 2.72 18.36
C SER A 366 11.33 2.55 17.13
N PRO A 367 11.66 3.63 16.39
CA PRO A 367 12.57 3.53 15.27
C PRO A 367 13.94 3.04 15.77
N ILE A 368 14.33 1.83 15.35
CA ILE A 368 15.65 1.26 15.65
C ILE A 368 16.60 1.79 14.57
N VAL A 369 17.43 2.75 14.94
CA VAL A 369 18.57 3.19 14.12
C VAL A 369 19.81 2.45 14.62
N THR A 370 20.23 1.41 13.90
CA THR A 370 21.52 0.78 14.14
C THR A 370 22.57 1.48 13.30
N ILE A 371 23.30 2.43 13.90
CA ILE A 371 24.51 3.00 13.30
C ILE A 371 25.66 2.08 13.69
N PRO A 372 26.32 1.37 12.75
CA PRO A 372 27.52 0.62 13.07
C PRO A 372 28.59 1.60 13.57
N ALA A 373 29.07 1.38 14.80
CA ALA A 373 30.22 2.09 15.34
C ALA A 373 31.48 1.45 14.76
N ASN A 374 32.15 2.17 13.86
CA ASN A 374 33.56 1.95 13.55
C ASN A 374 34.34 3.20 13.94
#